data_AF-A0A2S6NF20-F1
#
_entry.id   AF-A0A2S6NF20-F1
#
_cell.length_a   1.000
_cell.length_b   1.000
_cell.length_c   1.000
_cell.angle_alpha   90.00
_cell.angle_beta   90.00
_cell.angle_gamma   90.00
#
_symmetry.space_group_name_H-M   'P 1'
#
loop_
_entity.id
_entity.type
_entity.pdbx_description
1 polymer ?
#
loop_
_entity_poly.entity_id
_entity_poly.type
_entity_poly.pdbx_seq_one_letter_code
_entity_poly.pdbx_strand_id
1 'polypeptide(L)'
;MADLKFNPFRPGSIVAPGMFVGRANELNTIERCLFQTKLGNPRHFLIEGERGIGKSSLLLFVKSLAAGKVNWSDSLSMNFLVIDIELNSNSTDLDIITKIGGQLRYQLANMMELKTVAKKVLDFLSNWKVLGVEYKKTWKFS
;
A
#
# COMPACT_ATOMS: atom_id res chain seq x y z
N MET A 1 -17.21 5.82 36.30
CA MET A 1 -17.17 6.49 34.99
C MET A 1 -16.30 5.64 34.08
N ALA A 2 -16.84 5.11 32.98
CA ALA A 2 -16.05 4.34 32.04
C ALA A 2 -15.10 5.28 31.30
N ASP A 3 -13.80 5.07 31.48
CA ASP A 3 -12.75 5.80 30.78
C ASP A 3 -12.89 5.50 29.28
N LEU A 4 -13.30 6.50 28.49
CA LEU A 4 -13.40 6.39 27.04
C LEU A 4 -11.99 6.26 26.49
N LYS A 5 -11.48 5.03 26.44
CA LYS A 5 -10.17 4.68 25.90
C LYS A 5 -10.09 5.17 24.46
N PHE A 6 -9.50 6.34 24.27
CA PHE A 6 -9.37 6.99 22.98
C PHE A 6 -8.50 6.13 22.05
N ASN A 7 -9.11 5.60 20.99
CA ASN A 7 -8.38 4.87 19.96
C ASN A 7 -7.89 5.87 18.89
N PRO A 8 -6.58 6.13 18.79
CA PRO A 8 -5.99 7.04 17.79
C PRO A 8 -5.97 6.44 16.38
N PHE A 9 -6.22 5.14 16.23
CA PHE A 9 -6.08 4.38 14.98
C PHE A 9 -7.38 4.38 14.17
N ARG A 10 -7.92 5.57 13.88
CA ARG A 10 -9.14 5.69 13.07
C ARG A 10 -8.82 5.71 11.57
N PRO A 11 -9.63 5.06 10.72
CA PRO A 11 -9.49 5.20 9.28
C PRO A 11 -9.59 6.68 8.86
N GLY A 12 -8.56 7.20 8.20
CA GLY A 12 -8.52 8.57 7.70
C GLY A 12 -7.76 9.59 8.56
N SER A 13 -7.33 9.23 9.78
CA SER A 13 -6.43 10.07 10.57
C SER A 13 -5.00 9.54 10.52
N ILE A 14 -4.05 10.40 10.13
CA ILE A 14 -2.62 10.09 10.28
C ILE A 14 -2.32 10.08 11.78
N VAL A 15 -1.85 8.94 12.26
CA VAL A 15 -1.51 8.76 13.67
C VAL A 15 -0.20 9.48 13.93
N ALA A 16 -0.17 10.33 14.96
CA ALA A 16 1.04 11.04 15.34
C ALA A 16 2.17 10.04 15.68
N PRO A 17 3.44 10.34 15.30
CA PRO A 17 4.60 9.49 15.61
C PRO A 17 4.71 9.10 17.09
N GLY A 18 4.29 9.98 18.00
CA GLY A 18 4.25 9.74 19.45
C GLY A 18 3.29 8.63 19.91
N MET A 19 2.42 8.09 19.06
CA MET A 19 1.58 6.92 19.40
C MET A 19 2.29 5.58 19.16
N PHE A 20 3.49 5.59 18.58
CA PHE A 20 4.31 4.40 18.30
C PHE A 20 5.45 4.21 19.31
N VAL A 21 5.24 4.64 20.57
CA VAL A 21 6.21 4.42 21.66
C VAL A 21 6.52 2.93 21.79
N GLY A 22 7.81 2.59 21.85
CA GLY A 22 8.29 1.19 21.88
C GLY A 22 8.45 0.54 20.49
N ARG A 23 8.08 1.23 19.40
CA ARG A 23 8.15 0.72 18.02
C ARG A 23 9.24 1.39 17.18
N ALA A 24 10.07 2.23 17.79
CA ALA A 24 11.10 3.00 17.10
C ALA A 24 12.10 2.10 16.33
N ASN A 25 12.47 0.95 16.89
CA ASN A 25 13.38 0.01 16.22
C ASN A 25 12.76 -0.59 14.95
N GLU A 26 11.47 -0.92 14.98
CA GLU A 26 10.74 -1.43 13.82
C GLU A 26 10.63 -0.36 12.74
N LEU A 27 10.27 0.87 13.12
CA LEU A 27 10.18 2.01 12.20
C LEU A 27 11.53 2.35 11.57
N ASN A 28 12.61 2.39 12.36
CA ASN A 28 13.97 2.61 11.86
C ASN A 28 14.40 1.52 10.87
N THR A 29 14.02 0.27 11.13
CA THR A 29 14.32 -0.85 10.23
C THR A 29 13.57 -0.72 8.91
N ILE A 30 12.28 -0.41 8.97
CA ILE A 30 11.44 -0.23 7.77
C ILE A 30 11.90 0.98 6.96
N GLU A 31 12.22 2.11 7.62
CA GLU A 31 12.74 3.30 6.96
C GLU A 31 14.05 3.02 6.23
N ARG A 32 14.99 2.28 6.85
CA ARG A 32 16.22 1.84 6.18
C ARG A 32 15.92 0.96 4.96
N CYS A 33 14.94 0.07 5.03
CA CYS A 33 14.52 -0.73 3.88
C CYS A 33 13.96 0.12 2.75
N LEU A 34 13.11 1.11 3.06
CA LEU A 34 12.58 2.05 2.08
C LEU A 34 13.69 2.89 1.46
N PHE A 35 14.64 3.37 2.25
CA PHE A 35 15.78 4.14 1.77
C PHE A 35 16.67 3.34 0.81
N GLN A 36 17.01 2.09 1.16
CA GLN A 36 17.76 1.20 0.28
C GLN A 36 17.00 0.92 -1.02
N THR A 37 15.68 0.71 -0.93
CA THR A 37 14.82 0.50 -2.12
C THR A 37 14.83 1.73 -3.02
N LYS A 38 14.82 2.93 -2.45
CA LYS A 38 14.93 4.19 -3.20
C LYS A 38 16.26 4.31 -3.95
N LEU A 39 17.34 3.78 -3.38
CA LEU A 39 18.67 3.73 -4.01
C LEU A 39 18.83 2.58 -5.03
N GLY A 40 17.74 1.90 -5.41
CA GLY A 40 17.79 0.83 -6.40
C GLY A 40 18.14 -0.54 -5.83
N ASN A 41 18.13 -0.70 -4.49
CA ASN A 41 18.35 -1.97 -3.80
C ASN A 41 17.04 -2.46 -3.17
N PRO A 42 16.21 -3.26 -3.88
CA PRO A 42 14.93 -3.73 -3.36
C PRO A 42 15.09 -4.47 -2.02
N ARG A 43 14.18 -4.18 -1.09
CA ARG A 43 14.12 -4.83 0.23
C ARG A 43 12.71 -5.35 0.50
N HIS A 44 12.65 -6.45 1.23
CA HIS A 44 11.40 -7.05 1.73
C HIS A 44 11.49 -7.21 3.23
N PHE A 45 10.36 -7.07 3.93
CA PHE A 45 10.28 -7.30 5.36
C PHE A 45 8.94 -7.95 5.70
N LEU A 46 8.90 -8.67 6.81
CA LEU A 46 7.73 -9.31 7.37
C LEU A 46 7.48 -8.74 8.77
N ILE A 47 6.23 -8.45 9.10
CA ILE A 47 5.83 -7.97 10.44
C ILE A 47 4.99 -9.05 11.11
N GLU A 48 5.52 -9.60 12.19
CA GLU A 48 4.87 -10.62 13.00
C GLU A 48 4.41 -10.07 14.35
N GLY A 49 3.63 -10.85 15.08
CA GLY A 49 3.19 -10.52 16.45
C GLY A 49 1.74 -10.86 16.70
N GLU A 50 1.28 -10.64 17.93
CA GLU A 50 -0.08 -11.01 18.36
C GLU A 50 -1.18 -10.19 17.68
N ARG A 51 -2.40 -10.75 17.64
CA ARG A 51 -3.58 -10.04 17.14
C ARG A 51 -3.87 -8.82 18.02
N GLY A 52 -4.16 -7.68 17.40
CA GLY A 52 -4.51 -6.44 18.13
C GLY A 52 -3.32 -5.62 18.62
N ILE A 53 -2.08 -6.05 18.42
CA ILE A 53 -0.88 -5.32 18.89
C ILE A 53 -0.55 -4.04 18.08
N GLY A 54 -1.34 -3.73 17.04
CA GLY A 54 -1.16 -2.51 16.23
C GLY A 54 -0.40 -2.66 14.92
N LYS A 55 -0.24 -3.89 14.38
CA LYS A 55 0.45 -4.13 13.10
C LYS A 55 -0.15 -3.35 11.92
N SER A 56 -1.48 -3.36 11.77
CA SER A 56 -2.16 -2.62 10.69
C SER A 56 -1.96 -1.11 10.82
N SER A 57 -1.94 -0.60 12.05
CA SER A 57 -1.65 0.82 12.32
C SER A 57 -0.22 1.20 11.96
N LEU A 58 0.74 0.33 12.26
CA LEU A 58 2.13 0.50 11.85
C LEU A 58 2.25 0.54 10.31
N LEU A 59 1.62 -0.40 9.61
CA LEU A 59 1.59 -0.43 8.14
C LEU A 59 0.93 0.83 7.55
N LEU A 60 -0.11 1.36 8.18
CA LEU A 60 -0.74 2.61 7.74
C LEU A 60 0.19 3.82 7.86
N PHE A 61 0.99 3.89 8.93
CA PHE A 61 2.02 4.91 9.09
C PHE A 61 3.12 4.73 8.04
N VAL A 62 3.62 3.50 7.86
CA VAL A 62 4.65 3.17 6.85
C VAL A 62 4.18 3.52 5.43
N LYS A 63 2.91 3.27 5.10
CA LYS A 63 2.30 3.69 3.83
C LYS A 63 2.37 5.20 3.65
N SER A 64 2.09 5.96 4.70
CA SER A 64 2.17 7.43 4.67
C SER A 64 3.61 7.91 4.55
N LEU A 65 4.55 7.25 5.23
CA LEU A 65 5.99 7.52 5.17
C LEU A 65 6.53 7.25 3.76
N ALA A 66 6.25 6.08 3.19
CA ALA A 66 6.70 5.68 1.86
C ALA A 66 6.12 6.58 0.74
N ALA A 67 4.87 7.02 0.90
CA ALA A 67 4.23 7.96 -0.01
C ALA A 67 4.70 9.43 0.18
N GLY A 68 5.63 9.70 1.11
CA GLY A 68 6.14 11.05 1.36
C GLY A 68 5.17 11.99 2.08
N LYS A 69 4.10 11.47 2.68
CA LYS A 69 3.09 12.27 3.37
C LYS A 69 3.48 12.64 4.80
N VAL A 70 4.37 11.84 5.40
CA VAL A 70 4.94 12.07 6.72
C VAL A 70 6.43 11.78 6.67
N ASN A 71 7.19 12.42 7.55
CA ASN A 71 8.59 12.10 7.78
C ASN A 71 8.73 11.48 9.17
N TRP A 72 9.60 10.48 9.30
CA TRP A 72 9.93 9.85 10.57
C TRP A 72 11.29 10.31 11.08
N SER A 73 12.28 10.42 10.19
CA SER A 73 13.57 11.04 10.45
C SER A 73 13.87 12.15 9.44
N ASP A 74 15.01 12.83 9.61
CA ASP A 74 15.56 13.79 8.64
C ASP A 74 16.06 13.14 7.34
N SER A 75 15.79 11.85 7.15
CA SER A 75 16.09 11.13 5.91
C SER A 75 15.37 11.76 4.70
N LEU A 76 15.95 11.56 3.52
CA LEU A 76 15.42 12.09 2.26
C LEU A 76 13.94 11.70 2.08
N SER A 77 13.09 12.66 1.72
CA SER A 77 11.66 12.41 1.53
C SER A 77 11.40 11.28 0.53
N MET A 78 10.52 10.35 0.90
CA MET A 78 10.14 9.25 0.01
C MET A 78 9.07 9.72 -0.97
N ASN A 79 8.98 9.08 -2.14
CA ASN A 79 7.92 9.36 -3.12
C ASN A 79 7.58 8.08 -3.88
N PHE A 80 7.25 7.02 -3.14
CA PHE A 80 6.86 5.76 -3.73
C PHE A 80 5.39 5.80 -4.17
N LEU A 81 5.11 5.13 -5.30
CA LEU A 81 3.76 4.68 -5.61
C LEU A 81 3.43 3.49 -4.69
N VAL A 82 2.60 3.72 -3.69
CA VAL A 82 2.27 2.70 -2.68
C VAL A 82 0.92 2.05 -3.01
N ILE A 83 0.92 0.73 -3.17
CA ILE A 83 -0.30 -0.08 -3.24
C ILE A 83 -0.49 -0.85 -1.94
N ASP A 84 -1.74 -1.12 -1.59
CA ASP A 84 -2.13 -1.80 -0.36
C ASP A 84 -3.16 -2.86 -0.71
N ILE A 85 -2.91 -4.09 -0.28
CA ILE A 85 -3.68 -5.26 -0.70
C ILE A 85 -4.04 -6.05 0.53
N GLU A 86 -5.34 -6.14 0.78
CA GLU A 86 -5.88 -7.01 1.81
C GLU A 86 -6.16 -8.39 1.21
N LEU A 87 -5.63 -9.41 1.89
CA LEU A 87 -5.83 -10.81 1.53
C LEU A 87 -6.77 -11.48 2.54
N ASN A 88 -7.52 -12.43 2.02
CA ASN A 88 -8.50 -13.24 2.73
C ASN A 88 -8.10 -14.71 2.57
N SER A 89 -8.52 -15.59 3.48
CA SER A 89 -8.23 -17.04 3.43
C SER A 89 -8.63 -17.72 2.11
N ASN A 90 -9.56 -17.12 1.36
CA ASN A 90 -10.10 -17.67 0.12
C ASN A 90 -9.60 -16.91 -1.13
N SER A 91 -8.56 -16.06 -0.99
CA SER A 91 -8.03 -15.31 -2.12
C SER A 91 -7.27 -16.24 -3.05
N THR A 92 -7.71 -16.34 -4.30
CA THR A 92 -6.98 -17.06 -5.36
C THR A 92 -5.86 -16.20 -5.94
N ASP A 93 -4.93 -16.80 -6.68
CA ASP A 93 -3.89 -16.06 -7.40
C ASP A 93 -4.48 -15.01 -8.35
N LEU A 94 -5.60 -15.34 -9.01
CA LEU A 94 -6.33 -14.39 -9.87
C LEU A 94 -6.91 -13.22 -9.07
N ASP A 95 -7.42 -13.46 -7.86
CA ASP A 95 -7.89 -12.39 -6.98
C ASP A 95 -6.75 -11.48 -6.55
N ILE A 96 -5.57 -12.04 -6.25
CA ILE A 96 -4.39 -11.26 -5.90
C ILE A 96 -3.96 -10.38 -7.08
N ILE A 97 -3.83 -10.97 -8.27
CA ILE A 97 -3.43 -10.25 -9.50
C ILE A 97 -4.43 -9.13 -9.82
N THR A 98 -5.73 -9.40 -9.72
CA THR A 98 -6.77 -8.41 -9.99
C THR A 98 -6.77 -7.28 -8.96
N LYS A 99 -6.57 -7.58 -7.67
CA LYS A 99 -6.41 -6.56 -6.61
C LYS A 99 -5.18 -5.69 -6.82
N ILE A 100 -4.01 -6.29 -7.14
CA ILE A 100 -2.78 -5.55 -7.50
C ILE A 100 -3.07 -4.60 -8.65
N GLY A 101 -3.62 -5.12 -9.76
CA GLY A 101 -3.89 -4.33 -10.95
C GLY A 101 -4.89 -3.21 -10.72
N GLY A 102 -5.93 -3.46 -9.92
CA GLY A 102 -6.93 -2.46 -9.54
C GLY A 102 -6.34 -1.32 -8.70
N GLN A 103 -5.60 -1.65 -7.64
CA GLN A 103 -4.95 -0.65 -6.77
C GLN A 103 -3.91 0.17 -7.52
N LEU A 104 -3.10 -0.48 -8.36
CA LEU A 104 -2.10 0.20 -9.17
C LEU A 104 -2.75 1.22 -10.12
N ARG A 105 -3.83 0.83 -10.81
CA ARG A 105 -4.62 1.73 -11.66
C ARG A 105 -5.19 2.91 -10.88
N TYR A 106 -5.75 2.65 -9.70
CA TYR A 106 -6.32 3.70 -8.84
C TYR A 106 -5.27 4.73 -8.42
N GLN A 107 -4.09 4.28 -7.95
CA GLN A 107 -3.03 5.19 -7.53
C GLN A 107 -2.44 5.99 -8.71
N LEU A 108 -2.28 5.35 -9.88
CA LEU A 108 -1.81 6.03 -11.09
C LEU A 108 -2.80 7.07 -11.61
N ALA A 109 -4.11 6.82 -11.54
CA ALA A 109 -5.12 7.78 -11.97
C ALA A 109 -5.12 9.05 -11.11
N ASN A 110 -4.82 8.92 -9.81
CA ASN A 110 -4.72 10.04 -8.88
C ASN A 110 -3.42 10.86 -9.05
N MET A 111 -2.42 10.31 -9.75
CA MET A 111 -1.17 10.99 -10.09
C MET A 111 -1.26 11.54 -11.53
N MET A 112 -1.87 12.73 -11.69
CA MET A 112 -2.18 13.36 -12.98
C MET A 112 -0.98 13.51 -13.96
N GLU A 113 0.26 13.42 -13.48
CA GLU A 113 1.48 13.62 -14.29
C GLU A 113 2.09 12.33 -14.88
N LEU A 114 1.65 11.15 -14.46
CA LEU A 114 2.24 9.88 -14.90
C LEU A 114 1.52 9.23 -16.09
N LYS A 115 0.76 9.99 -16.89
CA LYS A 115 -0.10 9.46 -17.99
C LYS A 115 0.60 8.44 -18.90
N THR A 116 1.88 8.65 -19.21
CA THR A 116 2.65 7.75 -20.10
C THR A 116 3.07 6.44 -19.44
N VAL A 117 3.52 6.48 -18.18
CA VAL A 117 3.83 5.27 -17.38
C VAL A 117 2.55 4.52 -17.05
N ALA A 118 1.50 5.26 -16.67
CA ALA A 118 0.19 4.71 -16.41
C ALA A 118 -0.37 3.97 -17.63
N LYS A 119 -0.25 4.55 -18.83
CA LYS A 119 -0.63 3.91 -20.09
C LYS A 119 0.18 2.62 -20.34
N LYS A 120 1.50 2.63 -20.15
CA LYS A 120 2.35 1.43 -20.32
C LYS A 120 1.96 0.29 -19.36
N VAL A 121 1.68 0.62 -18.10
CA VAL A 121 1.20 -0.34 -17.10
C VAL A 121 -0.22 -0.82 -17.44
N LEU A 122 -1.10 0.07 -17.90
CA LEU A 122 -2.45 -0.24 -18.35
C LEU A 122 -2.43 -1.25 -19.49
N ASP A 123 -1.57 -1.03 -20.48
CA ASP A 123 -1.40 -1.89 -21.65
C ASP A 123 -0.88 -3.28 -21.22
N PHE A 124 0.15 -3.34 -20.36
CA PHE A 124 0.67 -4.60 -19.79
C PHE A 124 -0.42 -5.42 -19.08
N LEU A 125 -1.18 -4.80 -18.17
CA LEU A 125 -2.25 -5.49 -17.42
C LEU A 125 -3.43 -5.90 -18.31
N SER A 126 -3.74 -5.10 -19.33
CA SER A 126 -4.85 -5.40 -20.25
C SER A 126 -4.50 -6.57 -21.16
N ASN A 127 -3.24 -6.66 -21.61
CA ASN A 127 -2.73 -7.81 -22.36
C ASN A 127 -2.81 -9.10 -21.53
N TRP A 128 -2.52 -9.03 -20.23
CA TRP A 128 -2.63 -10.19 -19.35
C TRP A 128 -4.07 -10.64 -19.10
N LYS A 129 -5.03 -9.70 -19.00
CA LYS A 129 -6.46 -10.05 -18.96
C LYS A 129 -6.91 -10.80 -20.22
N VAL A 130 -6.43 -10.39 -21.40
CA VAL A 130 -6.75 -11.05 -22.68
C VAL A 130 -6.22 -12.48 -22.74
N LEU A 131 -5.11 -12.78 -22.06
CA LEU A 131 -4.52 -14.11 -21.98
C LEU A 131 -5.18 -15.03 -20.92
N GLY A 132 -5.93 -14.46 -19.96
CA GLY A 132 -6.49 -15.20 -18.83
C GLY A 132 -7.99 -15.49 -18.90
N VAL A 133 -8.82 -14.55 -19.38
CA VAL A 133 -10.27 -14.76 -19.60
C VAL A 133 -10.77 -13.79 -20.68
N GLU A 134 -11.39 -14.36 -21.71
CA GLU A 134 -12.02 -13.70 -22.85
C GLU A 134 -12.96 -12.55 -22.43
N TYR A 135 -12.78 -11.36 -23.03
CA TYR A 135 -13.70 -10.23 -22.87
C TYR A 135 -14.98 -10.48 -23.69
N LYS A 136 -15.96 -11.21 -23.15
CA LYS A 136 -17.29 -11.28 -23.75
C LYS A 136 -18.11 -10.05 -23.39
N LYS A 137 -17.97 -9.00 -24.21
CA LYS A 137 -18.91 -7.87 -24.25
C LYS A 137 -20.19 -8.33 -24.95
N THR A 138 -21.12 -8.98 -24.25
CA THR A 138 -22.44 -9.25 -24.81
C THR A 138 -23.36 -8.06 -24.54
N TRP A 139 -23.37 -7.10 -25.46
CA TRP A 139 -24.53 -6.21 -25.59
C TRP A 139 -25.61 -6.98 -26.35
N LYS A 140 -26.71 -7.29 -25.68
CA LYS A 140 -27.99 -7.58 -26.34
C LYS A 140 -28.99 -6.54 -25.84
N PHE A 141 -29.24 -5.54 -26.68
CA PHE A 141 -30.56 -4.91 -26.69
C PHE A 141 -31.39 -5.72 -27.68
N SER A 142 -32.42 -6.38 -27.16
CA SER A 142 -33.62 -6.77 -27.90
C SER A 142 -34.82 -6.21 -27.16
#